data_AF-A0A8S9GFR7-F1
#
_entry.id   AF-A0A8S9GFR7-F1
#
_cell.length_a   1.000
_cell.length_b   1.000
_cell.length_c   1.000
_cell.angle_alpha   90.00
_cell.angle_beta   90.00
_cell.angle_gamma   90.00
#
_symmetry.space_group_name_H-M   'P 1'
#
loop_
_entity.id
_entity.type
_entity.pdbx_description
1 polymer ?
#
loop_
_entity_poly.entity_id
_entity_poly.type
_entity_poly.pdbx_seq_one_letter_code
_entity_poly.pdbx_strand_id
1 'polypeptide(L)'
;MQVVLAANELPSINDITYTELAEILSKLKDENGELMGVDISNLLIANSGNDLPVIDLARVSQEVAYLSTDADLVILEGMGRGIETNLYAQFKCDSLKIGMVKHPEVAQFLGGRLYDCVIKYNEVQS
;
A
#
# COMPACT_ATOMS: atom_id res chain seq x y z
N MET A 1 -3.34 -12.32 -12.41
CA MET A 1 -3.01 -10.99 -11.87
C MET A 1 -1.87 -11.19 -10.89
N GLN A 2 -0.80 -10.42 -11.01
CA GLN A 2 0.29 -10.39 -10.03
C GLN A 2 -0.02 -9.32 -8.99
N VAL A 3 0.34 -9.59 -7.73
CA VAL A 3 0.17 -8.65 -6.61
C VAL A 3 1.52 -8.48 -5.92
N VAL A 4 1.94 -7.23 -5.71
CA VAL A 4 3.13 -6.89 -4.94
C VAL A 4 2.69 -6.14 -3.68
N LEU A 5 2.96 -6.71 -2.51
CA LEU A 5 2.74 -6.05 -1.23
C LEU A 5 4.03 -5.34 -0.79
N ALA A 6 4.05 -4.02 -0.87
CA ALA A 6 5.16 -3.20 -0.38
C ALA A 6 4.93 -2.83 1.10
N ALA A 7 5.89 -3.18 1.97
CA ALA A 7 5.83 -2.93 3.41
C ALA A 7 7.05 -2.13 3.90
N ASN A 8 6.98 -1.57 5.11
CA ASN A 8 8.08 -0.77 5.66
C ASN A 8 9.35 -1.60 5.90
N GLU A 9 10.51 -0.96 5.77
CA GLU A 9 11.79 -1.55 6.19
C GLU A 9 11.88 -1.61 7.71
N LEU A 10 11.54 -0.50 8.37
CA LEU A 10 11.65 -0.33 9.81
C LEU A 10 10.26 -0.10 10.44
N PRO A 11 10.08 -0.51 11.71
CA PRO A 11 8.82 -0.30 12.42
C PRO A 11 8.44 1.18 12.49
N SER A 12 7.17 1.48 12.23
CA SER A 12 6.61 2.82 12.39
C SER A 12 5.20 2.73 12.96
N ILE A 13 5.02 3.21 14.20
CA ILE A 13 3.80 3.03 14.99
C ILE A 13 3.44 1.54 15.11
N ASN A 14 2.44 1.09 14.33
CA ASN A 14 1.92 -0.27 14.31
C ASN A 14 1.81 -0.79 12.86
N ASP A 15 2.49 -0.14 11.93
CA ASP A 15 2.54 -0.56 10.53
C ASP A 15 3.35 -1.84 10.40
N ILE A 16 2.88 -2.74 9.53
CA ILE A 16 3.56 -4.00 9.25
C ILE A 16 4.89 -3.73 8.53
N THR A 17 5.97 -4.35 9.01
CA THR A 17 7.25 -4.37 8.31
C THR A 17 7.31 -5.49 7.28
N TYR A 18 8.25 -5.38 6.33
CA TYR A 18 8.53 -6.42 5.35
C TYR A 18 8.82 -7.78 6.01
N THR A 19 9.65 -7.79 7.06
CA THR A 19 10.01 -9.01 7.78
C THR A 19 8.80 -9.65 8.45
N GLU A 20 7.98 -8.86 9.15
CA GLU A 20 6.77 -9.36 9.80
C GLU A 20 5.75 -9.87 8.78
N LEU A 21 5.59 -9.18 7.64
CA LEU A 21 4.71 -9.63 6.56
C LEU A 21 5.16 -10.97 5.98
N ALA A 22 6.47 -11.15 5.77
CA ALA A 22 7.04 -12.43 5.32
C ALA A 22 6.73 -13.57 6.31
N GLU A 23 6.88 -13.31 7.61
CA GLU A 23 6.55 -14.28 8.64
C GLU A 23 5.05 -14.62 8.68
N ILE A 24 4.18 -13.62 8.55
CA ILE A 24 2.73 -13.81 8.52
C ILE A 24 2.35 -14.69 7.33
N LEU A 25 2.85 -14.38 6.13
CA LEU A 25 2.57 -15.18 4.93
C LEU A 25 3.07 -16.62 5.09
N SER A 26 4.24 -16.82 5.70
CA SER A 26 4.73 -18.19 5.97
C SER A 26 3.84 -18.97 6.94
N LYS A 27 3.18 -18.29 7.88
CA LYS A 27 2.27 -18.92 8.86
C LYS A 27 0.87 -19.16 8.31
N LEU A 28 0.44 -18.37 7.32
CA LEU A 28 -0.88 -18.46 6.71
C LEU A 28 -0.95 -19.47 5.56
N LYS A 29 0.19 -19.84 4.97
CA LYS A 29 0.28 -20.88 3.95
C LYS A 29 -0.25 -22.22 4.49
N ASP A 30 -1.11 -22.87 3.72
CA ASP A 30 -1.57 -24.22 3.99
C ASP A 30 -0.52 -25.27 3.57
N GLU A 31 -0.89 -26.55 3.69
CA GLU A 31 -0.03 -27.69 3.36
C GLU A 31 0.43 -27.73 1.89
N ASN A 32 -0.30 -27.04 0.99
CA ASN A 32 0.04 -26.93 -0.42
C ASN A 32 0.81 -25.63 -0.74
N GLY A 33 1.07 -24.79 0.26
CA GLY A 33 1.69 -23.48 0.09
C GLY A 33 0.72 -22.42 -0.44
N GLU A 34 -0.58 -22.70 -0.42
CA GLU A 34 -1.66 -21.82 -0.87
C GLU A 34 -2.20 -20.99 0.30
N LEU A 35 -2.97 -19.94 0.01
CA LEU A 35 -3.75 -19.22 1.02
C LEU A 35 -5.22 -19.59 0.87
N MET A 36 -5.73 -20.44 1.77
CA MET A 36 -7.12 -20.88 1.75
C MET A 36 -7.52 -21.51 0.40
N GLY A 37 -6.65 -22.35 -0.17
CA GLY A 37 -6.88 -22.97 -1.49
C GLY A 37 -6.65 -22.04 -2.69
N VAL A 38 -6.04 -20.86 -2.48
CA VAL A 38 -5.66 -19.93 -3.55
C VAL A 38 -4.15 -19.99 -3.76
N ASP A 39 -3.73 -20.31 -4.98
CA ASP A 39 -2.33 -20.24 -5.39
C ASP A 39 -1.81 -18.79 -5.27
N ILE A 40 -0.72 -18.63 -4.52
CA ILE A 40 -0.05 -17.36 -4.28
C ILE A 40 1.30 -17.26 -4.97
N SER A 41 1.57 -18.08 -5.99
CA SER A 41 2.76 -17.97 -6.84
C SER A 41 2.95 -16.58 -7.46
N ASN A 42 1.84 -15.85 -7.67
CA ASN A 42 1.81 -14.49 -8.21
C ASN A 42 1.71 -13.40 -7.12
N LEU A 43 1.88 -13.75 -5.83
CA LEU A 43 1.95 -12.80 -4.72
C LEU A 43 3.41 -12.60 -4.32
N LEU A 44 3.92 -11.39 -4.53
CA LEU A 44 5.25 -10.98 -4.09
C LEU A 44 5.13 -10.02 -2.91
N ILE A 45 6.17 -10.00 -2.08
CA ILE A 45 6.36 -8.99 -1.05
C ILE A 45 7.62 -8.20 -1.38
N ALA A 46 7.63 -6.91 -1.06
CA ALA A 46 8.74 -6.02 -1.35
C ALA A 46 9.04 -5.13 -0.14
N ASN A 47 10.31 -4.94 0.17
CA ASN A 47 10.69 -3.95 1.16
C ASN A 47 10.68 -2.57 0.51
N SER A 48 9.85 -1.65 1.00
CA SER A 48 9.73 -0.29 0.46
C SER A 48 10.93 0.62 0.75
N GLY A 49 11.77 0.29 1.73
CA GLY A 49 12.81 1.18 2.23
C GLY A 49 12.27 2.32 3.11
N ASN A 50 10.99 2.29 3.46
CA ASN A 50 10.32 3.32 4.25
C ASN A 50 10.33 2.97 5.75
N ASP A 51 10.46 3.99 6.61
CA ASP A 51 10.49 3.88 8.07
C ASP A 51 9.44 4.79 8.77
N LEU A 52 8.53 5.36 8.00
CA LEU A 52 7.51 6.32 8.46
C LEU A 52 6.09 5.74 8.32
N PRO A 53 5.09 6.31 9.03
CA PRO A 53 3.68 5.94 8.84
C PRO A 53 3.05 6.60 7.60
N VAL A 54 3.82 7.48 6.96
CA VAL A 54 3.57 8.11 5.66
C VAL A 54 4.61 7.61 4.66
N ILE A 55 4.51 7.97 3.38
CA ILE A 55 5.53 7.59 2.38
C ILE A 55 5.76 8.71 1.34
N ASP A 56 7.03 9.01 1.09
CA ASP A 56 7.47 9.83 -0.04
C ASP A 56 7.78 8.91 -1.23
N LEU A 57 6.87 8.87 -2.22
CA LEU A 57 7.02 8.00 -3.39
C LEU A 57 8.13 8.44 -4.34
N ALA A 58 8.73 9.63 -4.16
CA ALA A 58 9.96 9.99 -4.88
C ALA A 58 11.19 9.21 -4.36
N ARG A 59 11.07 8.54 -3.20
CA ARG A 59 12.15 7.83 -2.53
C ARG A 59 11.68 6.46 -2.05
N VAL A 60 11.69 5.49 -2.97
CA VAL A 60 11.45 4.08 -2.67
C VAL A 60 12.71 3.24 -2.87
N SER A 61 12.73 2.05 -2.29
CA SER A 61 13.80 1.07 -2.54
C SER A 61 13.89 0.70 -4.04
N GLN A 62 15.06 0.23 -4.44
CA GLN A 62 15.25 -0.32 -5.79
C GLN A 62 14.37 -1.55 -6.03
N GLU A 63 14.07 -2.32 -4.98
CA GLU A 63 13.21 -3.50 -5.06
C GLU A 63 11.77 -3.13 -5.45
N VAL A 64 11.15 -2.16 -4.77
CA VAL A 64 9.81 -1.67 -5.14
C VAL A 64 9.84 -1.03 -6.52
N ALA A 65 10.86 -0.24 -6.84
CA ALA A 65 10.97 0.39 -8.15
C ALA A 65 11.04 -0.65 -9.29
N TYR A 66 11.80 -1.74 -9.08
CA TYR A 66 11.90 -2.82 -10.05
C TYR A 66 10.58 -3.59 -10.19
N LEU A 67 10.00 -4.05 -9.07
CA LEU A 67 8.77 -4.86 -9.04
C LEU A 67 7.50 -4.12 -9.46
N SER A 68 7.54 -2.78 -9.57
CA SER A 68 6.42 -1.95 -10.01
C SER A 68 6.58 -1.37 -11.42
N THR A 69 7.62 -1.78 -12.17
CA THR A 69 7.93 -1.23 -13.50
C THR A 69 6.78 -1.36 -14.50
N ASP A 70 6.08 -2.49 -14.46
CA ASP A 70 4.97 -2.86 -15.35
C ASP A 70 3.61 -2.84 -14.65
N ALA A 71 3.52 -2.23 -13.46
CA ALA A 71 2.27 -2.13 -12.72
C ALA A 71 1.22 -1.33 -13.50
N ASP A 72 0.03 -1.91 -13.66
CA ASP A 72 -1.14 -1.30 -14.28
C ASP A 72 -2.11 -0.68 -13.26
N LEU A 73 -1.95 -1.00 -11.98
CA LEU A 73 -2.70 -0.43 -10.86
C LEU A 73 -1.80 -0.23 -9.62
N VAL A 74 -1.82 0.97 -9.05
CA VAL A 74 -1.18 1.29 -7.76
C VAL A 74 -2.24 1.52 -6.68
N ILE A 75 -2.14 0.79 -5.57
CA ILE A 75 -3.03 0.97 -4.41
C ILE A 75 -2.23 1.53 -3.24
N LEU A 76 -2.68 2.66 -2.69
CA LEU A 76 -2.14 3.25 -1.46
C LEU A 76 -3.17 3.11 -0.35
N GLU A 77 -2.82 2.36 0.68
CA GLU A 77 -3.67 2.08 1.83
C GLU A 77 -3.32 2.97 3.03
N GLY A 78 -4.37 3.39 3.74
CA GLY A 78 -4.25 4.08 5.01
C GLY A 78 -4.20 5.61 4.89
N MET A 79 -4.49 6.28 6.02
CA MET A 79 -4.50 7.74 6.08
C MET A 79 -3.13 8.34 5.79
N GLY A 80 -2.06 7.81 6.41
CA GLY A 80 -0.72 8.38 6.24
C GLY A 80 -0.21 8.30 4.80
N ARG A 81 -0.20 7.09 4.22
CA ARG A 81 0.33 6.85 2.86
C ARG A 81 -0.61 7.33 1.75
N GLY A 82 -1.91 7.07 1.88
CA GLY A 82 -2.89 7.35 0.83
C GLY A 82 -3.56 8.73 0.90
N ILE A 83 -3.70 9.32 2.09
CA ILE A 83 -4.46 10.57 2.29
C ILE A 83 -3.53 11.76 2.59
N GLU A 84 -2.66 11.64 3.59
CA GLU A 84 -1.81 12.75 4.06
C GLU A 84 -0.68 13.08 3.08
N THR A 85 -0.14 12.08 2.38
CA THR A 85 1.02 12.28 1.47
C THR A 85 0.70 12.19 -0.01
N ASN A 86 -0.16 11.25 -0.43
CA ASN A 86 -0.26 10.90 -1.86
C ASN A 86 -1.69 10.97 -2.44
N LEU A 87 -2.64 11.62 -1.77
CA LEU A 87 -4.04 11.67 -2.21
C LEU A 87 -4.21 12.18 -3.66
N TYR A 88 -3.37 13.14 -4.04
CA TYR A 88 -3.40 13.76 -5.36
C TYR A 88 -2.19 13.39 -6.23
N ALA A 89 -1.40 12.39 -5.82
CA ALA A 89 -0.29 11.88 -6.62
C ALA A 89 -0.81 11.31 -7.94
N GLN A 90 -0.20 11.75 -9.05
CA GLN A 90 -0.48 11.25 -10.40
C GLN A 90 0.44 10.08 -10.71
N PHE A 91 -0.14 9.02 -11.28
CA PHE A 91 0.57 7.83 -11.72
C PHE A 91 0.44 7.67 -13.24
N LYS A 92 1.35 6.90 -13.84
CA LYS A 92 1.29 6.56 -15.28
C LYS A 92 0.29 5.43 -15.57
N CYS A 93 -0.19 4.77 -14.53
CA CYS A 93 -1.19 3.72 -14.56
C CYS A 93 -2.32 4.09 -13.59
N ASP A 94 -3.36 3.26 -13.55
CA ASP A 94 -4.48 3.49 -12.66
C ASP A 94 -4.03 3.54 -11.20
N SER A 95 -4.75 4.29 -10.38
CA SER A 95 -4.43 4.32 -8.95
C SER A 95 -5.65 4.42 -8.07
N LEU A 96 -5.57 3.76 -6.91
CA LEU A 96 -6.56 3.79 -5.86
C LEU A 96 -5.91 4.26 -4.56
N LYS A 97 -6.49 5.28 -3.94
CA LYS A 97 -6.14 5.70 -2.58
C LYS A 97 -7.33 5.35 -1.69
N ILE A 98 -7.08 4.49 -0.72
CA ILE A 98 -8.10 3.94 0.16
C ILE A 98 -7.68 4.06 1.63
N GLY A 99 -8.54 4.62 2.47
CA GLY A 99 -8.22 4.75 3.88
C GLY A 99 -9.34 5.41 4.68
N MET A 100 -9.29 5.24 6.00
CA MET A 100 -10.20 5.90 6.93
C MET A 100 -9.54 7.16 7.51
N VAL A 101 -10.28 8.26 7.56
CA VAL A 101 -9.82 9.51 8.17
C VAL A 101 -9.85 9.39 9.69
N LYS A 102 -8.69 9.44 10.35
CA LYS A 102 -8.54 9.29 11.81
C LYS A 102 -8.12 10.58 12.53
N HIS A 103 -7.82 11.65 11.81
CA HIS A 103 -7.47 12.97 12.38
C HIS A 103 -8.54 14.02 12.06
N PRO A 104 -9.03 14.80 13.05
CA PRO A 104 -10.00 15.87 12.82
C PRO A 104 -9.54 16.93 11.81
N GLU A 105 -8.25 17.25 11.80
CA GLU A 105 -7.64 18.22 10.90
C GLU A 105 -7.70 17.74 9.44
N VAL A 106 -7.49 16.45 9.21
CA VAL A 106 -7.63 15.82 7.89
C VAL A 106 -9.08 15.79 7.46
N ALA A 107 -10.02 15.48 8.37
CA ALA A 107 -11.45 15.53 8.08
C ALA A 107 -11.88 16.95 7.66
N GLN A 108 -11.42 17.97 8.39
CA GLN A 108 -11.67 19.37 8.05
C GLN A 108 -11.09 19.74 6.68
N PHE A 109 -9.86 19.33 6.39
CA PHE A 109 -9.22 19.57 5.09
C PHE A 109 -10.00 18.96 3.92
N LEU A 110 -10.54 17.75 4.10
CA LEU A 110 -11.33 17.07 3.08
C LEU A 110 -12.80 17.55 3.01
N GLY A 111 -13.23 18.43 3.91
CA GLY A 111 -14.64 18.79 4.06
C GLY A 111 -15.53 17.62 4.46
N GLY A 112 -14.94 16.60 5.11
CA GLY A 112 -15.60 15.37 5.54
C GLY A 112 -15.74 15.29 7.06
N ARG A 113 -15.95 14.08 7.56
CA ARG A 113 -16.10 13.76 8.99
C ARG A 113 -14.97 12.88 9.47
N LEU A 114 -14.72 12.92 10.77
CA LEU A 114 -13.87 11.92 11.41
C LEU A 114 -14.47 10.53 11.17
N TYR A 115 -13.59 9.59 10.80
CA TYR A 115 -13.91 8.22 10.39
C TYR A 115 -14.61 8.06 9.04
N ASP A 116 -14.72 9.12 8.22
CA ASP A 116 -15.11 8.93 6.83
C ASP A 116 -14.08 8.06 6.09
N CYS A 117 -14.57 7.27 5.14
CA CYS A 117 -13.75 6.49 4.23
C CYS A 117 -13.45 7.32 2.98
N VAL A 118 -12.17 7.39 2.62
CA VAL A 118 -11.71 7.88 1.32
C VAL A 118 -11.54 6.67 0.40
N ILE A 119 -12.18 6.72 -0.76
CA ILE A 119 -11.97 5.81 -1.89
C ILE A 119 -11.80 6.69 -3.12
N LYS A 120 -10.56 7.02 -3.46
CA LYS A 120 -10.24 7.85 -4.61
C LYS A 120 -9.58 7.02 -5.68
N TYR A 121 -10.34 6.71 -6.72
CA TYR A 121 -9.84 6.07 -7.94
C TYR A 121 -9.49 7.13 -8.98
N ASN A 122 -8.39 6.91 -9.68
CA ASN A 122 -7.92 7.69 -10.80
C ASN A 122 -7.61 6.73 -11.94
N GLU A 123 -8.44 6.78 -12.99
CA GLU A 123 -8.20 6.10 -14.26
C GLU A 123 -7.25 6.95 -15.12
N VAL A 124 -6.28 6.32 -15.77
CA VAL A 124 -5.44 7.00 -16.76
C VAL A 124 -6.20 7.07 -18.07
N GLN A 125 -6.54 8.29 -18.51
CA GLN A 125 -7.13 8.50 -19.83
C GLN A 125 -6.06 8.25 -20.91
N SER A 126 -6.41 7.37 -21.84
CA SER A 126 -5.60 7.04 -23.03
C SER A 126 -5.71 8.10 -24.12
#